data_AF-K3WXX8-F1
#
_entry.id   AF-K3WXX8-F1
#
_cell.length_a   1.000
_cell.length_b   1.000
_cell.length_c   1.000
_cell.angle_alpha   90.00
_cell.angle_beta   90.00
_cell.angle_gamma   90.00
#
_symmetry.space_group_name_H-M   'P 1'
#
loop_
_entity.id
_entity.type
_entity.pdbx_description
1 polymer ?
#
loop_
_entity_poly.entity_id
_entity_poly.type
_entity_poly.pdbx_seq_one_letter_code
_entity_poly.pdbx_strand_id
1 'polypeptide(L)'
;MKVPSSISPAKPAQNSKKVRHSTRAIPNLGKSSRVCDASTTSLSTDKKPVCDDLKSDVPPHATPASTVPGQGFAWLVAALRIFYEEKGHFAVPLYYKIPVRLPSAQPWPEKLRGVRLGRELAMFMDVSYEAENEPIVLELFEMGFPLVSDWSQYLWEELTMHCLRIYVKKEGDVNVPPSFIVPYKDEQWPLIAWGYTLGAQLEDIRKSRKRLPSYQIEDLDALGFLWDSVQAKWSGAFLPAFRTFHKLHGHCHVPEAFVVPKGRKQQQWASKLARYPLGKVCQEVRSSDEYAEVLERSADELKELGF
;
A
#
# COMPACT_ATOMS: atom_id res chain seq x y z
N MET A 1 45.44 3.26 54.88
CA MET A 1 45.80 2.00 54.19
C MET A 1 44.63 1.03 54.27
N LYS A 2 43.99 0.72 53.13
CA LYS A 2 43.32 -0.56 52.77
C LYS A 2 42.40 -0.30 51.58
N VAL A 3 42.72 -0.95 50.46
CA VAL A 3 41.84 -1.12 49.29
C VAL A 3 41.19 -2.50 49.45
N PRO A 4 39.89 -2.64 49.18
CA PRO A 4 39.45 -3.43 48.01
C PRO A 4 38.27 -2.70 47.30
N SER A 5 37.80 -3.08 46.11
CA SER A 5 37.84 -4.38 45.42
C SER A 5 37.89 -4.20 43.90
N SER A 6 38.63 -5.06 43.21
CA SER A 6 38.62 -5.15 41.74
C SER A 6 37.37 -5.84 41.20
N ILE A 7 36.72 -5.27 40.18
CA ILE A 7 35.74 -5.97 39.34
C ILE A 7 36.23 -5.90 37.89
N SER A 8 36.54 -7.06 37.31
CA SER A 8 36.98 -7.20 35.92
C SER A 8 35.82 -7.01 34.94
N PRO A 9 36.04 -6.45 33.73
CA PRO A 9 35.00 -6.35 32.71
C PRO A 9 34.72 -7.71 32.06
N ALA A 10 33.44 -8.08 31.96
CA ALA A 10 33.00 -9.27 31.24
C ALA A 10 33.01 -9.04 29.72
N LYS A 11 33.36 -10.08 28.94
CA LYS A 11 33.29 -10.05 27.46
C LYS A 11 31.83 -9.97 26.98
N PRO A 12 31.52 -9.24 25.89
CA PRO A 12 30.21 -9.30 25.26
C PRO A 12 30.00 -10.65 24.56
N ALA A 13 28.88 -11.29 24.83
CA ALA A 13 28.47 -12.51 24.15
C ALA A 13 27.95 -12.20 22.74
N GLN A 14 28.54 -12.82 21.71
CA GLN A 14 27.95 -12.84 20.37
C GLN A 14 26.71 -13.75 20.38
N ASN A 15 25.55 -13.23 19.95
CA ASN A 15 24.36 -14.05 19.76
C ASN A 15 23.78 -13.85 18.34
N SER A 16 24.34 -14.61 17.40
CA SER A 16 23.97 -14.63 15.99
C SER A 16 22.66 -15.40 15.76
N LYS A 17 21.51 -14.72 15.88
CA LYS A 17 20.23 -15.27 15.43
C LYS A 17 20.13 -15.24 13.91
N LYS A 18 20.38 -16.40 13.28
CA LYS A 18 20.09 -16.65 11.85
C LYS A 18 18.60 -16.42 11.57
N VAL A 19 18.28 -15.44 10.73
CA VAL A 19 16.97 -15.36 10.08
C VAL A 19 16.90 -16.49 9.05
N ARG A 20 15.88 -17.35 9.16
CA ARG A 20 15.61 -18.41 8.17
C ARG A 20 14.78 -17.81 7.04
N HIS A 21 15.40 -17.54 5.90
CA HIS A 21 14.64 -17.31 4.67
C HIS A 21 14.02 -18.64 4.21
N SER A 22 12.70 -18.66 4.08
CA SER A 22 11.94 -19.83 3.63
C SER A 22 11.93 -19.87 2.11
N THR A 23 12.99 -20.39 1.49
CA THR A 23 13.05 -20.61 0.05
C THR A 23 12.05 -21.69 -0.33
N ARG A 24 10.88 -21.30 -0.85
CA ARG A 24 9.90 -22.25 -1.40
C ARG A 24 10.40 -22.71 -2.77
N ALA A 25 10.52 -24.03 -2.95
CA ALA A 25 11.17 -24.62 -4.12
C ALA A 25 10.36 -24.47 -5.41
N ILE A 26 11.08 -24.36 -6.53
CA ILE A 26 10.56 -24.39 -7.90
C ILE A 26 10.02 -25.80 -8.21
N PRO A 27 8.81 -25.97 -8.78
CA PRO A 27 8.33 -27.27 -9.23
C PRO A 27 9.06 -27.75 -10.49
N ASN A 28 9.37 -29.04 -10.51
CA ASN A 28 10.31 -29.65 -11.45
C ASN A 28 9.67 -29.96 -12.82
N LEU A 29 10.35 -29.64 -13.93
CA LEU A 29 9.90 -29.92 -15.31
C LEU A 29 10.03 -31.42 -15.66
N GLY A 30 9.09 -32.22 -15.18
CA GLY A 30 8.99 -33.66 -15.46
C GLY A 30 8.35 -33.96 -16.82
N LYS A 31 9.14 -34.46 -17.77
CA LYS A 31 8.64 -34.89 -19.10
C LYS A 31 7.77 -36.15 -18.98
N SER A 32 6.51 -36.06 -19.45
CA SER A 32 5.62 -37.22 -19.53
C SER A 32 5.88 -38.05 -20.79
N SER A 33 6.23 -39.32 -20.62
CA SER A 33 6.36 -40.29 -21.72
C SER A 33 5.13 -41.20 -21.77
N ARG A 34 4.64 -41.46 -22.99
CA ARG A 34 3.54 -42.38 -23.24
C ARG A 34 3.94 -43.82 -22.88
N VAL A 35 3.02 -44.56 -22.27
CA VAL A 35 2.81 -45.98 -22.54
C VAL A 35 1.31 -46.21 -22.65
N CYS A 36 0.89 -46.88 -23.71
CA CYS A 36 -0.48 -47.34 -23.91
C CYS A 36 -0.56 -48.79 -23.44
N ASP A 37 -1.67 -49.21 -22.82
CA ASP A 37 -2.14 -50.60 -22.94
C ASP A 37 -3.65 -50.68 -22.62
N ALA A 38 -4.31 -51.67 -23.22
CA ALA A 38 -5.76 -51.83 -23.18
C ALA A 38 -6.15 -53.25 -22.77
N SER A 39 -7.25 -53.41 -22.02
CA SER A 39 -8.29 -54.45 -22.24
C SER A 39 -9.40 -54.49 -21.16
N THR A 40 -10.62 -54.14 -21.58
CA THR A 40 -11.89 -54.92 -21.48
C THR A 40 -12.46 -55.44 -20.13
N THR A 41 -13.81 -55.31 -20.00
CA THR A 41 -14.79 -56.09 -19.18
C THR A 41 -15.23 -55.45 -17.82
N SER A 42 -16.52 -55.29 -17.42
CA SER A 42 -17.83 -55.27 -18.14
C SER A 42 -19.04 -54.84 -17.25
N LEU A 43 -20.11 -54.32 -17.89
CA LEU A 43 -21.57 -54.36 -17.53
C LEU A 43 -22.18 -53.56 -16.33
N SER A 44 -23.29 -52.85 -16.64
CA SER A 44 -24.48 -52.49 -15.80
C SER A 44 -24.33 -51.54 -14.59
N THR A 45 -25.27 -50.65 -14.22
CA THR A 45 -26.67 -50.39 -14.66
C THR A 45 -27.15 -48.95 -14.32
N ASP A 46 -28.23 -48.51 -14.99
CA ASP A 46 -29.27 -47.52 -14.59
C ASP A 46 -29.01 -45.99 -14.41
N LYS A 47 -29.55 -45.26 -15.40
CA LYS A 47 -30.51 -44.11 -15.33
C LYS A 47 -30.21 -42.78 -14.59
N LYS A 48 -30.07 -41.74 -15.46
CA LYS A 48 -30.56 -40.33 -15.37
C LYS A 48 -29.87 -39.36 -14.39
N PRO A 49 -29.93 -38.03 -14.63
CA PRO A 49 -30.59 -37.31 -15.75
C PRO A 49 -29.61 -36.66 -16.76
N VAL A 50 -30.16 -36.17 -17.87
CA VAL A 50 -29.46 -35.32 -18.85
C VAL A 50 -29.39 -33.90 -18.28
N CYS A 51 -28.19 -33.30 -18.27
CA CYS A 51 -28.00 -31.86 -18.19
C CYS A 51 -27.55 -31.39 -19.57
N ASP A 52 -28.23 -30.40 -20.14
CA ASP A 52 -27.92 -29.89 -21.47
C ASP A 52 -26.56 -29.16 -21.50
N ASP A 53 -25.76 -29.48 -22.52
CA ASP A 53 -24.45 -28.89 -22.80
C ASP A 53 -24.58 -27.41 -23.22
N LEU A 54 -24.49 -26.49 -22.25
CA LEU A 54 -24.06 -25.11 -22.55
C LEU A 54 -22.53 -25.06 -22.55
N LYS A 55 -21.94 -25.52 -23.66
CA LYS A 55 -20.56 -25.18 -24.02
C LYS A 55 -20.48 -23.66 -24.22
N SER A 56 -19.95 -22.95 -23.23
CA SER A 56 -19.43 -21.61 -23.44
C SER A 56 -18.08 -21.73 -24.16
N ASP A 57 -18.08 -21.41 -25.44
CA ASP A 57 -16.84 -21.26 -26.22
C ASP A 57 -16.05 -20.06 -25.67
N VAL A 58 -15.17 -20.33 -24.71
CA VAL A 58 -14.13 -19.39 -24.29
C VAL A 58 -12.97 -19.55 -25.29
N PRO A 59 -12.70 -18.55 -26.15
CA PRO A 59 -11.57 -18.64 -27.08
C PRO A 59 -10.26 -18.68 -26.29
N PRO A 60 -9.22 -19.38 -26.80
CA PRO A 60 -7.94 -19.48 -26.11
C PRO A 60 -7.31 -18.09 -25.95
N HIS A 61 -6.78 -17.87 -24.74
CA HIS A 61 -6.08 -16.68 -24.25
C HIS A 61 -5.59 -15.70 -25.33
N ALA A 62 -6.30 -14.58 -25.48
CA ALA A 62 -5.73 -13.40 -26.10
C ALA A 62 -4.73 -12.77 -25.10
N THR A 63 -3.43 -12.90 -25.37
CA THR A 63 -2.37 -12.27 -24.59
C THR A 63 -2.63 -10.76 -24.49
N PRO A 64 -2.54 -10.13 -23.30
CA PRO A 64 -2.78 -8.70 -23.15
C PRO A 64 -1.73 -7.91 -23.95
N ALA A 65 -2.15 -7.31 -25.07
CA ALA A 65 -1.26 -6.57 -25.96
C ALA A 65 -0.59 -5.39 -25.23
N SER A 66 0.74 -5.34 -25.28
CA SER A 66 1.53 -4.20 -24.77
C SER A 66 1.08 -2.90 -25.42
N THR A 67 1.12 -1.79 -24.68
CA THR A 67 0.80 -0.46 -25.21
C THR A 67 1.82 0.01 -26.27
N VAL A 68 2.98 -0.65 -26.40
CA VAL A 68 3.99 -0.37 -27.44
C VAL A 68 3.70 -1.25 -28.69
N PRO A 69 3.18 -0.70 -29.80
CA PRO A 69 2.74 -1.53 -30.92
C PRO A 69 3.92 -2.19 -31.64
N GLY A 70 3.84 -3.51 -31.84
CA GLY A 70 4.80 -4.28 -32.64
C GLY A 70 6.14 -4.59 -31.96
N GLN A 71 6.31 -4.29 -30.67
CA GLN A 71 7.42 -4.77 -29.87
C GLN A 71 6.88 -5.45 -28.61
N GLY A 72 7.13 -6.77 -28.47
CA GLY A 72 6.91 -7.48 -27.22
C GLY A 72 7.83 -6.95 -26.10
N PHE A 73 7.81 -7.59 -24.93
CA PHE A 73 8.42 -7.05 -23.71
C PHE A 73 9.96 -6.93 -23.71
N ALA A 74 10.67 -7.22 -24.81
CA ALA A 74 12.13 -7.07 -24.91
C ALA A 74 12.65 -5.66 -24.58
N TRP A 75 11.86 -4.61 -24.80
CA TRP A 75 12.22 -3.24 -24.42
C TRP A 75 12.22 -3.00 -22.89
N LEU A 76 11.56 -3.87 -22.13
CA LEU A 76 11.36 -3.74 -20.68
C LEU A 76 12.68 -3.90 -19.92
N VAL A 77 13.59 -4.78 -20.37
CA VAL A 77 14.92 -4.96 -19.76
C VAL A 77 15.73 -3.66 -19.84
N ALA A 78 15.76 -3.01 -21.00
CA ALA A 78 16.46 -1.74 -21.20
C ALA A 78 15.82 -0.62 -20.35
N ALA A 79 14.48 -0.57 -20.28
CA ALA A 79 13.76 0.38 -19.45
C ALA A 79 14.04 0.19 -17.94
N LEU A 80 14.08 -1.06 -17.46
CA LEU A 80 14.37 -1.38 -16.07
C LEU A 80 15.83 -1.15 -15.71
N ARG A 81 16.77 -1.34 -16.64
CA ARG A 81 18.19 -0.98 -16.46
C ARG A 81 18.35 0.51 -16.22
N ILE A 82 17.73 1.34 -17.07
CA ILE A 82 17.74 2.80 -16.91
C ILE A 82 17.05 3.23 -15.61
N PHE A 83 15.91 2.61 -15.27
CA PHE A 83 15.21 2.89 -14.01
C PHE A 83 16.09 2.54 -12.79
N TYR A 84 16.78 1.40 -12.82
CA TYR A 84 17.70 1.00 -11.76
C TYR A 84 18.92 1.92 -11.65
N GLU A 85 19.49 2.38 -12.77
CA GLU A 85 20.57 3.37 -12.77
C GLU A 85 20.13 4.73 -12.21
N GLU A 86 18.88 5.16 -12.49
CA GLU A 86 18.34 6.44 -12.00
C GLU A 86 17.87 6.38 -10.53
N LYS A 87 17.34 5.23 -10.07
CA LYS A 87 16.66 5.09 -8.77
C LYS A 87 17.34 4.15 -7.77
N GLY A 88 18.16 3.21 -8.22
CA GLY A 88 18.83 2.21 -7.38
C GLY A 88 17.94 1.04 -6.93
N HIS A 89 16.75 0.87 -7.50
CA HIS A 89 15.82 -0.23 -7.17
C HIS A 89 14.96 -0.63 -8.39
N PHE A 90 14.33 -1.81 -8.35
CA PHE A 90 13.49 -2.34 -9.43
C PHE A 90 11.98 -2.18 -9.24
N ALA A 91 11.53 -1.83 -8.04
CA ALA A 91 10.12 -1.64 -7.75
C ALA A 91 9.57 -0.36 -8.42
N VAL A 92 9.07 -0.51 -9.65
CA VAL A 92 8.40 0.54 -10.42
C VAL A 92 6.93 0.64 -10.01
N PRO A 93 6.43 1.76 -9.45
CA PRO A 93 5.02 1.93 -9.11
C PRO A 93 4.11 1.79 -10.34
N LEU A 94 2.93 1.15 -10.20
CA LEU A 94 1.99 0.89 -11.30
C LEU A 94 1.65 2.11 -12.18
N TYR A 95 1.56 3.30 -11.58
CA TYR A 95 1.24 4.56 -12.27
C TYR A 95 2.47 5.32 -12.78
N TYR A 96 3.69 4.80 -12.58
CA TYR A 96 4.92 5.44 -13.04
C TYR A 96 4.92 5.57 -14.56
N LYS A 97 5.07 6.82 -15.02
CA LYS A 97 5.18 7.20 -16.43
C LYS A 97 6.59 7.70 -16.68
N ILE A 98 7.22 7.20 -17.73
CA ILE A 98 8.50 7.72 -18.20
C ILE A 98 8.29 9.19 -18.60
N PRO A 99 9.05 10.16 -18.06
CA PRO A 99 8.81 11.57 -18.35
C PRO A 99 8.94 11.89 -19.85
N VAL A 100 8.01 12.68 -20.38
CA VAL A 100 8.02 13.07 -21.81
C VAL A 100 9.07 14.14 -22.09
N ARG A 101 9.35 14.99 -21.10
CA ARG A 101 10.42 15.99 -21.14
C ARG A 101 11.50 15.55 -20.16
N LEU A 102 12.68 15.30 -20.71
CA LEU A 102 13.87 14.82 -20.02
C LEU A 102 14.99 15.86 -20.25
N PRO A 103 15.87 16.14 -19.29
CA PRO A 103 17.11 16.86 -19.58
C PRO A 103 17.93 16.10 -20.62
N SER A 104 18.72 16.82 -21.42
CA SER A 104 19.47 16.25 -22.57
C SER A 104 20.46 15.12 -22.23
N ALA A 105 20.67 14.82 -20.94
CA ALA A 105 21.56 13.77 -20.44
C ALA A 105 20.82 12.50 -19.95
N GLN A 106 19.48 12.45 -19.98
CA GLN A 106 18.73 11.27 -19.50
C GLN A 106 18.62 10.21 -20.62
N PRO A 107 18.95 8.92 -20.36
CA PRO A 107 19.17 7.91 -21.41
C PRO A 107 17.89 7.25 -21.96
N TRP A 108 16.70 7.72 -21.57
CA TRP A 108 15.42 7.13 -21.97
C TRP A 108 15.16 7.25 -23.50
N PRO A 109 14.97 6.12 -24.22
CA PRO A 109 14.66 6.13 -25.65
C PRO A 109 13.38 6.92 -25.97
N GLU A 110 13.38 7.64 -27.10
CA GLU A 110 12.27 8.51 -27.51
C GLU A 110 10.92 7.77 -27.60
N LYS A 111 10.94 6.53 -28.08
CA LYS A 111 9.75 5.66 -28.20
C LYS A 111 9.11 5.26 -26.87
N LEU A 112 9.87 5.30 -25.77
CA LEU A 112 9.38 4.92 -24.43
C LEU A 112 8.88 6.13 -23.62
N ARG A 113 9.06 7.36 -24.11
CA ARG A 113 8.59 8.58 -23.44
C ARG A 113 7.07 8.56 -23.28
N GLY A 114 6.59 8.77 -22.06
CA GLY A 114 5.15 8.75 -21.72
C GLY A 114 4.55 7.35 -21.50
N VAL A 115 5.29 6.26 -21.76
CA VAL A 115 4.83 4.89 -21.48
C VAL A 115 4.63 4.71 -19.97
N ARG A 116 3.54 4.02 -19.59
CA ARG A 116 3.24 3.63 -18.21
C ARG A 116 4.06 2.39 -17.83
N LEU A 117 5.37 2.56 -17.65
CA LEU A 117 6.31 1.45 -17.38
C LEU A 117 5.83 0.51 -16.27
N GLY A 118 5.28 1.05 -15.17
CA GLY A 118 4.77 0.22 -14.08
C GLY A 118 3.58 -0.68 -14.45
N ARG A 119 2.73 -0.24 -15.40
CA ARG A 119 1.63 -1.06 -15.94
C ARG A 119 2.15 -2.11 -16.91
N GLU A 120 3.06 -1.74 -17.81
CA GLU A 120 3.66 -2.68 -18.76
C GLU A 120 4.47 -3.76 -18.00
N LEU A 121 5.15 -3.39 -16.91
CA LEU A 121 5.81 -4.33 -16.02
C LEU A 121 4.84 -5.30 -15.35
N ALA A 122 3.74 -4.80 -14.78
CA ALA A 122 2.72 -5.67 -14.19
C ALA A 122 2.15 -6.65 -15.22
N MET A 123 1.78 -6.17 -16.42
CA MET A 123 1.30 -7.03 -17.51
C MET A 123 2.35 -8.04 -17.99
N PHE A 124 3.65 -7.69 -17.96
CA PHE A 124 4.72 -8.64 -18.24
C PHE A 124 4.81 -9.74 -17.17
N MET A 125 4.72 -9.39 -15.89
CA MET A 125 4.77 -10.38 -14.80
C MET A 125 3.58 -11.36 -14.86
N ASP A 126 2.42 -10.92 -15.35
CA ASP A 126 1.26 -11.78 -15.60
C ASP A 126 1.49 -12.82 -16.72
N VAL A 127 2.48 -12.62 -17.61
CA VAL A 127 2.81 -13.52 -18.74
C VAL A 127 4.27 -14.02 -18.73
N SER A 128 5.04 -13.74 -17.68
CA SER A 128 6.48 -14.03 -17.64
C SER A 128 6.80 -15.53 -17.61
N TYR A 129 5.81 -16.38 -17.34
CA TYR A 129 5.94 -17.84 -17.40
C TYR A 129 5.86 -18.41 -18.84
N GLU A 130 5.47 -17.60 -19.83
CA GLU A 130 5.37 -18.03 -21.23
C GLU A 130 6.77 -18.24 -21.83
N ALA A 131 6.97 -19.32 -22.58
CA ALA A 131 8.30 -19.71 -23.08
C ALA A 131 8.93 -18.66 -24.02
N GLU A 132 8.11 -17.87 -24.72
CA GLU A 132 8.57 -16.75 -25.55
C GLU A 132 9.16 -15.58 -24.75
N ASN A 133 8.86 -15.50 -23.44
CA ASN A 133 9.42 -14.52 -22.52
C ASN A 133 10.64 -15.04 -21.74
N GLU A 134 11.01 -16.33 -21.84
CA GLU A 134 12.18 -16.93 -21.17
C GLU A 134 13.49 -16.11 -21.30
N PRO A 135 13.93 -15.65 -22.48
CA PRO A 135 15.16 -14.85 -22.57
C PRO A 135 15.07 -13.52 -21.81
N ILE A 136 13.89 -12.87 -21.79
CA ILE A 136 13.65 -11.62 -21.07
C ILE A 136 13.75 -11.87 -19.56
N VAL A 137 13.14 -12.96 -19.09
CA VAL A 137 13.19 -13.37 -17.67
C VAL A 137 14.60 -13.69 -17.21
N LEU A 138 15.41 -14.34 -18.06
CA LEU A 138 16.83 -14.62 -17.77
C LEU A 138 17.65 -13.32 -17.64
N GLU A 139 17.53 -12.37 -18.58
CA GLU A 139 18.22 -11.08 -18.48
C GLU A 139 17.82 -10.30 -17.22
N LEU A 140 16.53 -10.31 -16.85
CA LEU A 140 16.05 -9.69 -15.62
C LEU A 140 16.60 -10.38 -14.37
N PHE A 141 16.66 -11.71 -14.35
CA PHE A 141 17.25 -12.47 -13.26
C PHE A 141 18.75 -12.15 -13.08
N GLU A 142 19.52 -12.08 -14.17
CA GLU A 142 20.94 -11.70 -14.14
C GLU A 142 21.17 -10.27 -13.61
N MET A 143 20.22 -9.36 -13.85
CA MET A 143 20.22 -8.01 -13.28
C MET A 143 19.82 -7.96 -11.79
N GLY A 144 19.41 -9.07 -11.19
CA GLY A 144 18.91 -9.10 -9.81
C GLY A 144 17.48 -8.59 -9.64
N PHE A 145 16.68 -8.61 -10.72
CA PHE A 145 15.27 -8.25 -10.66
C PHE A 145 14.47 -9.29 -9.82
N PRO A 146 13.58 -8.86 -8.92
CA PRO A 146 12.78 -9.79 -8.12
C PRO A 146 11.65 -10.41 -8.95
N LEU A 147 11.89 -11.62 -9.47
CA LEU A 147 10.90 -12.43 -10.18
C LEU A 147 9.85 -13.00 -9.20
N VAL A 148 8.86 -12.18 -8.86
CA VAL A 148 7.72 -12.51 -8.00
C VAL A 148 6.47 -12.79 -8.84
N SER A 149 5.64 -13.74 -8.40
CA SER A 149 4.41 -14.11 -9.12
C SER A 149 3.26 -13.11 -8.99
N ASP A 150 3.26 -12.28 -7.95
CA ASP A 150 2.32 -11.15 -7.81
C ASP A 150 3.12 -9.86 -7.61
N TRP A 151 3.31 -9.12 -8.70
CA TRP A 151 3.99 -7.82 -8.69
C TRP A 151 3.21 -6.75 -7.91
N SER A 152 1.87 -6.83 -7.92
CA SER A 152 1.02 -5.85 -7.25
C SER A 152 1.09 -6.00 -5.73
N GLN A 153 1.08 -7.24 -5.23
CA GLN A 153 1.29 -7.53 -3.81
C GLN A 153 2.72 -7.19 -3.37
N TYR A 154 3.74 -7.50 -4.17
CA TYR A 154 5.13 -7.13 -3.86
C TYR A 154 5.31 -5.61 -3.72
N LEU A 155 4.80 -4.83 -4.68
CA LEU A 155 4.81 -3.36 -4.58
C LEU A 155 4.02 -2.86 -3.37
N TRP A 156 2.87 -3.48 -3.06
CA TRP A 156 2.06 -3.12 -1.90
C TRP A 156 2.83 -3.26 -0.58
N GLU A 157 3.51 -4.39 -0.40
CA GLU A 157 4.26 -4.70 0.82
C GLU A 157 5.52 -3.83 0.98
N GLU A 158 6.28 -3.64 -0.11
CA GLU A 158 7.57 -2.92 -0.12
C GLU A 158 7.45 -1.39 -0.24
N LEU A 159 6.42 -0.87 -0.91
CA LEU A 159 6.10 0.57 -0.93
C LEU A 159 5.08 0.93 0.14
N THR A 160 3.80 0.68 -0.11
CA THR A 160 2.71 1.30 0.65
C THR A 160 2.76 0.92 2.12
N MET A 161 2.84 -0.38 2.43
CA MET A 161 2.87 -0.87 3.80
C MET A 161 4.18 -0.55 4.51
N HIS A 162 5.32 -0.61 3.82
CA HIS A 162 6.60 -0.20 4.38
C HIS A 162 6.59 1.29 4.77
N CYS A 163 6.11 2.16 3.87
CA CYS A 163 5.96 3.58 4.11
C CYS A 163 5.00 3.89 5.26
N LEU A 164 3.82 3.24 5.30
CA LEU A 164 2.86 3.39 6.40
C LEU A 164 3.48 3.02 7.75
N ARG A 165 4.20 1.88 7.84
CA ARG A 165 4.87 1.46 9.07
C ARG A 165 5.91 2.47 9.56
N ILE A 166 6.65 3.12 8.66
CA ILE A 166 7.59 4.20 9.00
C ILE A 166 6.85 5.47 9.42
N TYR A 167 5.82 5.87 8.69
CA TYR A 167 5.03 7.06 8.99
C TYR A 167 4.41 6.97 10.40
N VAL A 168 3.72 5.87 10.70
CA VAL A 168 3.10 5.63 12.01
C VAL A 168 4.16 5.63 13.12
N LYS A 169 5.36 5.11 12.86
CA LYS A 169 6.48 5.13 13.82
C LYS A 169 7.06 6.54 14.05
N LYS A 170 7.03 7.43 13.05
CA LYS A 170 7.56 8.81 13.14
C LYS A 170 6.54 9.78 13.75
N GLU A 171 5.30 9.77 13.26
CA GLU A 171 4.26 10.74 13.66
C GLU A 171 3.36 10.23 14.80
N GLY A 172 3.28 8.92 15.01
CA GLY A 172 2.36 8.31 15.99
C GLY A 172 0.88 8.30 15.57
N ASP A 173 0.58 8.71 14.33
CA ASP A 173 -0.74 8.72 13.73
C ASP A 173 -0.72 7.96 12.39
N VAL A 174 -1.85 7.33 12.04
CA VAL A 174 -2.09 6.62 10.77
C VAL A 174 -2.71 7.56 9.72
N ASN A 175 -3.16 8.75 10.13
CA ASN A 175 -3.72 9.77 9.26
C ASN A 175 -2.65 10.51 8.44
N VAL A 176 -2.24 9.91 7.33
CA VAL A 176 -1.33 10.54 6.36
C VAL A 176 -2.06 11.68 5.59
N PRO A 177 -1.54 12.93 5.58
CA PRO A 177 -2.09 14.02 4.79
C PRO A 177 -2.08 13.71 3.28
N PRO A 178 -3.12 14.09 2.50
CA PRO A 178 -3.16 13.80 1.06
C PRO A 178 -1.99 14.39 0.25
N SER A 179 -1.39 15.49 0.72
CA SER A 179 -0.22 16.13 0.12
C SER A 179 1.13 15.55 0.58
N PHE A 180 1.14 14.52 1.44
CA PHE A 180 2.37 13.93 1.95
C PHE A 180 3.12 13.16 0.86
N ILE A 181 4.38 13.54 0.67
CA ILE A 181 5.34 12.91 -0.24
C ILE A 181 6.53 12.48 0.62
N VAL A 182 6.97 11.23 0.45
CA VAL A 182 8.14 10.69 1.17
C VAL A 182 9.39 11.52 0.82
N PRO A 183 10.12 12.07 1.80
CA PRO A 183 11.31 12.89 1.55
C PRO A 183 12.40 12.14 0.78
N TYR A 184 13.13 12.87 -0.08
CA TYR A 184 14.35 12.36 -0.70
C TYR A 184 15.52 12.43 0.29
N LYS A 185 16.43 11.44 0.23
CA LYS A 185 17.67 11.39 1.03
C LYS A 185 17.48 11.35 2.55
N ASP A 186 16.29 11.00 3.04
CA ASP A 186 16.06 10.64 4.44
C ASP A 186 16.25 9.11 4.57
N GLU A 187 17.37 8.71 5.18
CA GLU A 187 17.78 7.30 5.38
C GLU A 187 16.75 6.48 6.18
N GLN A 188 15.82 7.13 6.87
CA GLN A 188 14.74 6.45 7.59
C GLN A 188 13.67 5.89 6.65
N TRP A 189 13.64 6.33 5.39
CA TRP A 189 12.78 5.78 4.35
C TRP A 189 13.61 4.94 3.38
N PRO A 190 13.11 3.76 2.97
CA PRO A 190 13.83 2.93 2.02
C PRO A 190 13.91 3.67 0.67
N LEU A 191 15.02 3.48 -0.06
CA LEU A 191 15.31 4.19 -1.31
C LEU A 191 14.16 4.13 -2.33
N ILE A 192 13.54 2.94 -2.41
CA ILE A 192 12.30 2.63 -3.14
C ILE A 192 11.17 3.65 -2.97
N ALA A 193 11.05 4.24 -1.77
CA ALA A 193 9.96 5.11 -1.39
C ALA A 193 10.24 6.60 -1.66
N TRP A 194 11.47 7.01 -1.96
CA TRP A 194 11.80 8.44 -2.07
C TRP A 194 11.01 9.13 -3.18
N GLY A 195 10.29 10.20 -2.84
CA GLY A 195 9.38 10.89 -3.76
C GLY A 195 8.03 10.21 -3.97
N TYR A 196 7.75 9.08 -3.30
CA TYR A 196 6.46 8.39 -3.37
C TYR A 196 5.36 9.26 -2.74
N THR A 197 4.28 9.48 -3.49
CA THR A 197 3.13 10.30 -3.10
C THR A 197 2.16 9.53 -2.21
N LEU A 198 2.68 9.00 -1.09
CA LEU A 198 1.93 8.15 -0.15
C LEU A 198 0.57 8.75 0.25
N GLY A 199 0.50 10.06 0.51
CA GLY A 199 -0.74 10.75 0.84
C GLY A 199 -1.82 10.63 -0.25
N ALA A 200 -1.44 10.84 -1.50
CA ALA A 200 -2.35 10.75 -2.65
C ALA A 200 -2.77 9.30 -2.92
N GLN A 201 -1.84 8.35 -2.76
CA GLN A 201 -2.14 6.92 -2.95
C GLN A 201 -3.13 6.40 -1.90
N LEU A 202 -2.97 6.78 -0.63
CA LEU A 202 -3.92 6.43 0.43
C LEU A 202 -5.29 7.08 0.21
N GLU A 203 -5.34 8.26 -0.40
CA GLU A 203 -6.59 8.92 -0.77
C GLU A 203 -7.31 8.22 -1.94
N ASP A 204 -6.57 7.74 -2.95
CA ASP A 204 -7.14 6.90 -4.01
C ASP A 204 -7.62 5.54 -3.49
N ILE A 205 -6.90 4.95 -2.52
CA ILE A 205 -7.28 3.73 -1.79
C ILE A 205 -8.60 3.93 -1.04
N ARG A 206 -8.79 5.04 -0.31
CA ARG A 206 -10.07 5.38 0.35
C ARG A 206 -11.22 5.42 -0.66
N LYS A 207 -11.06 6.14 -1.77
CA LYS A 207 -12.07 6.26 -2.84
C LYS A 207 -12.36 4.94 -3.55
N SER A 208 -11.39 4.02 -3.57
CA SER A 208 -11.50 2.73 -4.25
C SER A 208 -11.80 1.56 -3.31
N ARG A 209 -12.05 1.77 -2.01
CA ARG A 209 -12.26 0.72 -0.98
C ARG A 209 -13.08 -0.49 -1.44
N LYS A 210 -14.20 -0.27 -2.14
CA LYS A 210 -15.09 -1.34 -2.65
C LYS A 210 -14.50 -2.22 -3.75
N ARG A 211 -13.34 -1.86 -4.31
CA ARG A 211 -12.61 -2.55 -5.39
C ARG A 211 -11.21 -3.02 -4.96
N LEU A 212 -10.83 -2.80 -3.70
CA LEU A 212 -9.54 -3.28 -3.20
C LEU A 212 -9.59 -4.79 -2.97
N PRO A 213 -8.49 -5.52 -3.21
CA PRO A 213 -8.39 -6.92 -2.81
C PRO A 213 -8.35 -7.03 -1.27
N SER A 214 -8.82 -8.16 -0.73
CA SER A 214 -9.03 -8.33 0.71
C SER A 214 -7.75 -8.13 1.53
N TYR A 215 -6.61 -8.62 1.05
CA TYR A 215 -5.32 -8.48 1.75
C TYR A 215 -4.95 -7.02 2.02
N GLN A 216 -5.24 -6.10 1.09
CA GLN A 216 -4.96 -4.66 1.29
C GLN A 216 -5.88 -4.05 2.35
N ILE A 217 -7.12 -4.54 2.45
CA ILE A 217 -8.06 -4.09 3.48
C ILE A 217 -7.62 -4.61 4.84
N GLU A 218 -7.29 -5.90 4.94
CA GLU A 218 -6.82 -6.57 6.16
C GLU A 218 -5.52 -5.94 6.69
N ASP A 219 -4.54 -5.68 5.81
CA ASP A 219 -3.29 -5.00 6.13
C ASP A 219 -3.50 -3.59 6.70
N LEU A 220 -4.39 -2.82 6.07
CA LEU A 220 -4.73 -1.46 6.49
C LEU A 220 -5.51 -1.47 7.82
N ASP A 221 -6.49 -2.35 7.96
CA ASP A 221 -7.26 -2.50 9.20
C ASP A 221 -6.37 -2.95 10.37
N ALA A 222 -5.39 -3.84 10.13
CA ALA A 222 -4.40 -4.25 11.13
C ALA A 222 -3.48 -3.11 11.60
N LEU A 223 -3.24 -2.09 10.76
CA LEU A 223 -2.56 -0.85 11.13
C LEU A 223 -3.49 0.20 11.76
N GLY A 224 -4.80 -0.04 11.83
CA GLY A 224 -5.80 0.93 12.29
C GLY A 224 -6.04 2.06 11.28
N PHE A 225 -5.96 1.77 9.99
CA PHE A 225 -6.11 2.77 8.92
C PHE A 225 -7.49 3.43 8.92
N LEU A 226 -7.46 4.75 8.72
CA LEU A 226 -8.63 5.60 8.78
C LEU A 226 -9.23 5.76 7.37
N TRP A 227 -10.15 4.84 7.06
CA TRP A 227 -10.92 4.82 5.80
C TRP A 227 -11.77 6.08 5.58
N ASP A 228 -12.40 6.55 6.65
CA ASP A 228 -13.22 7.76 6.67
C ASP A 228 -12.48 8.82 7.49
N SER A 229 -11.80 9.74 6.80
CA SER A 229 -11.00 10.78 7.47
C SER A 229 -11.88 11.81 8.20
N VAL A 230 -13.15 11.95 7.82
CA VAL A 230 -14.11 12.86 8.46
C VAL A 230 -14.54 12.24 9.78
N GLN A 231 -15.01 10.99 9.77
CA GLN A 231 -15.35 10.23 10.98
C GLN A 231 -14.15 10.11 11.94
N ALA A 232 -12.93 9.94 11.41
CA ALA A 232 -11.73 9.86 12.23
C ALA A 232 -11.39 11.19 12.91
N LYS A 233 -11.43 12.32 12.19
CA LYS A 233 -11.29 13.67 12.79
C LYS A 233 -12.42 13.94 13.79
N TRP A 234 -13.63 13.48 13.49
CA TRP A 234 -14.81 13.64 14.32
C TRP A 234 -14.67 12.93 15.68
N SER A 235 -14.57 11.60 15.67
CA SER A 235 -14.43 10.79 16.88
C SER A 235 -13.07 10.98 17.57
N GLY A 236 -12.02 11.28 16.80
CA GLY A 236 -10.64 11.40 17.30
C GLY A 236 -10.28 12.77 17.87
N ALA A 237 -10.88 13.86 17.37
CA ALA A 237 -10.54 15.23 17.76
C ALA A 237 -11.77 16.09 18.11
N PHE A 238 -12.78 16.16 17.25
CA PHE A 238 -13.95 17.04 17.46
C PHE A 238 -14.76 16.65 18.70
N LEU A 239 -15.34 15.45 18.75
CA LEU A 239 -16.17 15.01 19.89
C LEU A 239 -15.40 15.07 21.23
N PRO A 240 -14.14 14.60 21.36
CA PRO A 240 -13.39 14.75 22.60
C PRO A 240 -13.19 16.23 23.02
N ALA A 241 -12.86 17.12 22.08
CA ALA A 241 -12.71 18.54 22.37
C ALA A 241 -14.05 19.19 22.75
N PHE A 242 -15.13 18.85 22.04
CA PHE A 242 -16.46 19.38 22.25
C PHE A 242 -17.07 18.93 23.59
N ARG A 243 -16.96 17.64 23.93
CA ARG A 243 -17.32 17.09 25.25
C ARG A 243 -16.55 17.78 26.39
N THR A 244 -15.24 18.00 26.22
CA THR A 244 -14.44 18.74 27.21
C THR A 244 -14.87 20.20 27.31
N PHE A 245 -15.17 20.87 26.19
CA PHE A 245 -15.69 22.24 26.21
C PHE A 245 -17.00 22.32 27.00
N HIS A 246 -17.98 21.47 26.67
CA HIS A 246 -19.27 21.41 27.36
C HIS A 246 -19.09 21.16 28.86
N LYS A 247 -18.21 20.23 29.25
CA LYS A 247 -17.91 19.94 30.67
C LYS A 247 -17.26 21.12 31.42
N LEU A 248 -16.48 21.97 30.75
CA LEU A 248 -15.78 23.10 31.36
C LEU A 248 -16.61 24.39 31.39
N HIS A 249 -17.50 24.58 30.41
CA HIS A 249 -18.26 25.82 30.20
C HIS A 249 -19.76 25.69 30.48
N GLY A 250 -20.31 24.47 30.54
CA GLY A 250 -21.74 24.22 30.76
C GLY A 250 -22.63 24.58 29.57
N HIS A 251 -22.05 24.86 28.40
CA HIS A 251 -22.78 25.21 27.18
C HIS A 251 -22.00 24.80 25.92
N CYS A 252 -22.71 24.74 24.79
CA CYS A 252 -22.16 24.32 23.49
C CYS A 252 -22.00 25.46 22.46
N HIS A 253 -22.28 26.70 22.87
CA HIS A 253 -21.93 27.89 22.09
C HIS A 253 -20.41 28.16 22.14
N VAL A 254 -19.64 27.49 21.30
CA VAL A 254 -18.19 27.67 21.15
C VAL A 254 -17.91 28.94 20.32
N PRO A 255 -17.16 29.93 20.83
CA PRO A 255 -16.75 31.10 20.04
C PRO A 255 -15.85 30.70 18.86
N GLU A 256 -16.00 31.32 17.70
CA GLU A 256 -15.22 30.98 16.48
C GLU A 256 -13.70 31.00 16.71
N ALA A 257 -13.20 32.02 17.42
CA ALA A 257 -11.79 32.16 17.76
C ALA A 257 -11.29 31.20 18.87
N PHE A 258 -12.13 30.30 19.38
CA PHE A 258 -11.76 29.39 20.45
C PHE A 258 -10.80 28.29 19.95
N VAL A 259 -9.63 28.23 20.60
CA VAL A 259 -8.56 27.28 20.34
C VAL A 259 -8.19 26.59 21.66
N VAL A 260 -8.04 25.26 21.63
CA VAL A 260 -7.73 24.45 22.82
C VAL A 260 -6.43 24.93 23.50
N PRO A 261 -6.46 25.34 24.79
CA PRO A 261 -5.32 25.96 25.44
C PRO A 261 -4.11 25.05 25.68
N LYS A 262 -2.91 25.49 25.28
CA LYS A 262 -1.63 24.85 25.66
C LYS A 262 -1.18 25.29 27.07
N GLY A 263 -0.36 24.50 27.75
CA GLY A 263 0.25 24.83 29.05
C GLY A 263 -0.56 24.33 30.24
N ARG A 264 -0.63 25.06 31.37
CA ARG A 264 -1.32 24.57 32.58
C ARG A 264 -2.79 24.19 32.35
N LYS A 265 -3.50 24.93 31.48
CA LYS A 265 -4.90 24.62 31.12
C LYS A 265 -5.04 23.37 30.24
N GLN A 266 -3.97 22.87 29.61
CA GLN A 266 -3.98 21.63 28.82
C GLN A 266 -4.31 20.40 29.68
N GLN A 267 -4.10 20.40 31.00
CA GLN A 267 -4.39 19.25 31.87
C GLN A 267 -5.86 18.81 31.85
N GLN A 268 -6.78 19.68 31.42
CA GLN A 268 -8.21 19.40 31.27
C GLN A 268 -8.57 18.83 29.89
N TRP A 269 -7.62 18.78 28.94
CA TRP A 269 -7.81 18.41 27.54
C TRP A 269 -6.84 17.30 27.15
N ALA A 270 -7.26 16.33 26.34
CA ALA A 270 -6.36 15.28 25.85
C ALA A 270 -5.16 15.91 25.10
N SER A 271 -3.93 15.44 25.35
CA SER A 271 -2.69 16.06 24.87
C SER A 271 -2.65 16.28 23.35
N LYS A 272 -3.26 15.37 22.58
CA LYS A 272 -3.41 15.44 21.12
C LYS A 272 -4.29 16.62 20.61
N LEU A 273 -5.07 17.24 21.49
CA LEU A 273 -5.95 18.36 21.15
C LEU A 273 -5.28 19.73 21.32
N ALA A 274 -4.01 19.79 21.76
CA ALA A 274 -3.32 21.06 21.98
C ALA A 274 -3.33 21.95 20.73
N ARG A 275 -3.82 23.19 20.86
CA ARG A 275 -4.01 24.15 19.74
C ARG A 275 -5.07 23.76 18.70
N TYR A 276 -5.92 22.77 18.96
CA TYR A 276 -7.03 22.42 18.07
C TYR A 276 -8.04 23.59 17.96
N PRO A 277 -8.38 24.08 16.76
CA PRO A 277 -9.26 25.24 16.57
C PRO A 277 -10.74 24.84 16.60
N LEU A 278 -11.21 24.37 17.76
CA LEU A 278 -12.57 23.85 17.95
C LEU A 278 -13.64 24.85 17.49
N GLY A 279 -13.47 26.15 17.74
CA GLY A 279 -14.42 27.18 17.32
C GLY A 279 -14.62 27.26 15.81
N LYS A 280 -13.53 27.21 15.03
CA LYS A 280 -13.58 27.18 13.56
C LYS A 280 -14.22 25.89 13.06
N VAL A 281 -13.86 24.74 13.65
CA VAL A 281 -14.44 23.45 13.24
C VAL A 281 -15.93 23.37 13.59
N CYS A 282 -16.40 23.94 14.71
CA CYS A 282 -17.82 24.05 15.01
C CYS A 282 -18.60 24.90 13.98
N GLN A 283 -17.98 25.89 13.34
CA GLN A 283 -18.60 26.61 12.22
C GLN A 283 -18.58 25.76 10.95
N GLU A 284 -17.44 25.17 10.59
CA GLU A 284 -17.30 24.30 9.42
C GLU A 284 -18.30 23.13 9.44
N VAL A 285 -18.50 22.51 10.60
CA VAL A 285 -19.50 21.44 10.82
C VAL A 285 -20.94 21.93 10.64
N ARG A 286 -21.24 23.20 10.96
CA ARG A 286 -22.59 23.78 10.78
C ARG A 286 -22.84 24.29 9.36
N SER A 287 -21.79 24.55 8.58
CA SER A 287 -21.88 25.15 7.24
C SER A 287 -21.51 24.22 6.08
N SER A 288 -20.94 23.04 6.35
CA SER A 288 -20.43 22.11 5.32
C SER A 288 -21.16 20.77 5.33
N ASP A 289 -21.66 20.38 4.16
CA ASP A 289 -22.26 19.06 3.93
C ASP A 289 -21.26 17.90 4.09
N GLU A 290 -19.93 18.17 4.13
CA GLU A 290 -18.88 17.16 4.37
C GLU A 290 -19.09 16.40 5.69
N TYR A 291 -19.73 17.02 6.68
CA TYR A 291 -20.01 16.41 7.99
C TYR A 291 -21.39 15.76 8.09
N ALA A 292 -22.27 15.89 7.09
CA ALA A 292 -23.69 15.52 7.18
C ALA A 292 -23.91 14.04 7.60
N GLU A 293 -23.20 13.10 6.99
CA GLU A 293 -23.32 11.68 7.32
C GLU A 293 -22.86 11.38 8.77
N VAL A 294 -21.83 12.08 9.25
CA VAL A 294 -21.28 11.88 10.60
C VAL A 294 -22.14 12.57 11.67
N LEU A 295 -22.78 13.71 11.31
CA LEU A 295 -23.79 14.38 12.10
C LEU A 295 -25.03 13.49 12.27
N GLU A 296 -25.53 12.88 11.19
CA GLU A 296 -26.66 11.93 11.24
C GLU A 296 -26.34 10.73 12.16
N ARG A 297 -25.16 10.10 11.99
CA ARG A 297 -24.68 9.01 12.86
C ARG A 297 -24.53 9.40 14.34
N SER A 298 -24.32 10.69 14.64
CA SER A 298 -24.03 11.20 15.99
C SER A 298 -25.14 12.10 16.56
N ALA A 299 -26.32 12.14 15.92
CA ALA A 299 -27.34 13.15 16.17
C ALA A 299 -27.86 13.15 17.62
N ASP A 300 -28.08 11.97 18.20
CA ASP A 300 -28.55 11.83 19.58
C ASP A 300 -27.51 12.34 20.59
N GLU A 301 -26.23 12.02 20.41
CA GLU A 301 -25.15 12.50 21.30
C GLU A 301 -25.01 14.03 21.23
N LEU A 302 -25.07 14.60 20.02
CA LEU A 302 -25.02 16.05 19.83
C LEU A 302 -26.22 16.76 20.47
N LYS A 303 -27.39 16.13 20.42
CA LYS A 303 -28.62 16.63 21.06
C LYS A 303 -28.56 16.55 22.58
N GLU A 304 -27.98 15.49 23.15
CA GLU A 304 -27.70 15.41 24.60
C GLU A 304 -26.71 16.49 25.08
N LEU A 305 -25.74 16.84 24.24
CA LEU A 305 -24.79 17.93 24.51
C LEU A 305 -25.38 19.32 24.22
N GLY A 306 -26.45 19.44 23.43
CA GLY A 306 -27.07 20.71 23.05
C GLY A 306 -26.31 21.49 21.97
N PHE A 307 -25.81 20.80 20.93
CA PHE A 307 -25.08 21.37 19.80
C PHE A 307 -25.94 22.17 18.80
#